data_AF-A0A6P6H9Q7-F1
#
_entry.id   AF-A0A6P6H9Q7-F1
#
_cell.length_a   1.000
_cell.length_b   1.000
_cell.length_c   1.000
_cell.angle_alpha   90.00
_cell.angle_beta   90.00
_cell.angle_gamma   90.00
#
_symmetry.space_group_name_H-M   'P 1'
#
loop_
_entity.id
_entity.type
_entity.pdbx_description
1 polymer ?
#
loop_
_entity_poly.entity_id
_entity_poly.type
_entity_poly.pdbx_seq_one_letter_code
_entity_poly.pdbx_strand_id
1 'polypeptide(L)'
;MAASGPALCLFDVDGTLTAPRQKITKEMDGFLQNLRRKIKIGVVGGSDFEKVQEQLGSEVVEKYDYVFPENGLVAYKDGKLLCKQNIQGHLGEALIQDLINYCLSYIAKIKLPRKRGTFIEFRNGMLNVSPIGRSCSQEERMEFHELDKKENIRQKFVADLRKEFAGKGITFSIGGQISIDVFPDGWDKRYCLGHVEKDGYKTIYFFGDKTMPVVQDALLVPNHVVLLVGSCAL
;
A
#
# COMPACT_ATOMS: atom_id res chain seq x y z
N MET A 1 -7.79 15.17 24.99
CA MET A 1 -7.29 16.57 25.04
C MET A 1 -7.11 17.04 23.61
N ALA A 2 -7.69 18.19 23.23
CA ALA A 2 -7.57 18.71 21.87
C ALA A 2 -6.11 19.11 21.59
N ALA A 3 -5.59 18.76 20.41
CA ALA A 3 -4.22 19.07 19.99
C ALA A 3 -3.96 20.58 20.09
N SER A 4 -2.85 20.98 20.72
CA SER A 4 -2.45 22.38 20.85
C SER A 4 -1.74 22.91 19.59
N GLY A 5 -2.44 22.89 18.44
CA GLY A 5 -1.99 23.48 17.17
C GLY A 5 -2.64 22.86 15.93
N PRO A 6 -2.27 23.32 14.72
CA PRO A 6 -2.77 22.76 13.47
C PRO A 6 -2.51 21.25 13.41
N ALA A 7 -3.54 20.49 13.08
CA ALA A 7 -3.47 19.04 13.01
C ALA A 7 -4.12 18.51 11.73
N LEU A 8 -3.77 17.28 11.38
CA LEU A 8 -4.26 16.55 10.21
C LEU A 8 -4.73 15.17 10.67
N CYS A 9 -5.90 14.72 10.22
CA CYS A 9 -6.31 13.32 10.33
C CYS A 9 -6.12 12.62 8.99
N LEU A 10 -5.25 11.63 8.93
CA LEU A 10 -5.07 10.71 7.82
C LEU A 10 -5.78 9.39 8.11
N PHE A 11 -6.56 8.92 7.14
CA PHE A 11 -7.32 7.69 7.24
C PHE A 11 -6.84 6.70 6.18
N ASP A 12 -6.64 5.44 6.58
CA ASP A 12 -6.70 4.33 5.63
C ASP A 12 -8.12 4.20 5.05
N VAL A 13 -8.26 3.56 3.90
CA VAL A 13 -9.56 3.46 3.20
C VAL A 13 -10.27 2.14 3.56
N ASP A 14 -9.75 1.03 3.05
CA ASP A 14 -10.33 -0.30 3.22
C ASP A 14 -10.26 -0.76 4.68
N GLY A 15 -11.38 -1.21 5.24
CA GLY A 15 -11.46 -1.70 6.63
C GLY A 15 -11.47 -0.58 7.69
N THR A 16 -11.18 0.65 7.29
CA THR A 16 -11.13 1.83 8.19
C THR A 16 -12.28 2.79 7.94
N LEU A 17 -12.42 3.30 6.72
CA LEU A 17 -13.54 4.15 6.32
C LEU A 17 -14.68 3.36 5.67
N THR A 18 -14.35 2.24 5.03
CA THR A 18 -15.33 1.38 4.35
C THR A 18 -15.18 -0.06 4.81
N ALA A 19 -16.24 -0.85 4.69
CA ALA A 19 -16.06 -2.30 4.69
C ALA A 19 -15.12 -2.70 3.54
N PRO A 20 -14.37 -3.82 3.65
CA PRO A 20 -13.39 -4.21 2.65
C PRO A 20 -13.99 -4.28 1.23
N ARG A 21 -13.42 -3.50 0.30
CA ARG A 21 -13.84 -3.37 -1.11
C ARG A 21 -15.28 -2.90 -1.31
N GLN A 22 -15.86 -2.22 -0.33
CA GLN A 22 -17.20 -1.65 -0.42
C GLN A 22 -17.15 -0.12 -0.50
N LYS A 23 -18.28 0.48 -0.88
CA LYS A 23 -18.46 1.93 -0.87
C LYS A 23 -18.61 2.46 0.56
N ILE A 24 -18.18 3.69 0.78
CA ILE A 24 -18.40 4.43 2.02
C ILE A 24 -19.90 4.60 2.28
N THR A 25 -20.31 4.50 3.55
CA THR A 25 -21.69 4.75 3.94
C THR A 25 -21.96 6.25 3.98
N LYS A 26 -23.22 6.66 3.76
CA LYS A 26 -23.63 8.08 3.86
C LYS A 26 -23.36 8.66 5.25
N GLU A 27 -23.50 7.83 6.28
CA GLU A 27 -23.23 8.21 7.67
C GLU A 27 -21.74 8.54 7.87
N MET A 28 -20.84 7.66 7.43
CA MET A 28 -19.39 7.88 7.54
C MET A 28 -18.94 9.09 6.70
N ASP A 29 -19.43 9.22 5.47
CA ASP A 29 -19.15 10.39 4.62
C ASP A 29 -19.61 11.69 5.30
N GLY A 30 -20.83 11.73 5.82
CA GLY A 30 -21.37 12.88 6.55
C GLY A 30 -20.56 13.21 7.82
N PHE A 31 -20.12 12.20 8.56
CA PHE A 31 -19.24 12.36 9.72
C PHE A 31 -17.90 13.00 9.34
N LEU A 32 -17.23 12.50 8.30
CA LEU A 32 -15.95 13.02 7.83
C LEU A 32 -16.07 14.46 7.33
N GLN A 33 -17.15 14.81 6.61
CA GLN A 33 -17.39 16.19 6.17
C GLN A 33 -17.63 17.14 7.37
N ASN A 34 -18.28 16.67 8.43
CA ASN A 34 -18.41 17.44 9.67
C ASN A 34 -17.07 17.58 10.41
N LEU A 35 -16.24 16.54 10.40
CA LEU A 35 -14.89 16.57 10.97
C LEU A 35 -13.99 17.56 10.23
N ARG A 36 -14.05 17.58 8.88
CA ARG A 36 -13.28 18.48 8.02
C ARG A 36 -13.45 19.96 8.35
N ARG A 37 -14.61 20.35 8.88
CA ARG A 37 -14.88 21.73 9.33
C ARG A 37 -14.04 22.14 10.55
N LYS A 38 -13.46 21.18 11.28
CA LYS A 38 -12.71 21.39 12.52
C LYS A 38 -11.21 21.10 12.35
N ILE A 39 -10.87 20.16 11.49
CA ILE A 39 -9.50 19.69 11.26
C ILE A 39 -9.33 19.29 9.80
N LYS A 40 -8.13 19.47 9.24
CA LYS A 40 -7.82 18.97 7.90
C LYS A 40 -7.90 17.45 7.88
N ILE A 41 -8.45 16.88 6.81
CA ILE A 41 -8.56 15.43 6.65
C ILE A 41 -7.94 14.98 5.34
N GLY A 42 -7.37 13.78 5.34
CA GLY A 42 -6.87 13.14 4.14
C GLY A 42 -7.02 11.63 4.18
N VAL A 43 -6.94 11.01 3.01
CA VAL A 43 -7.00 9.55 2.87
C VAL A 43 -5.72 9.04 2.22
N VAL A 44 -5.28 7.85 2.64
CA VAL A 44 -4.13 7.15 2.06
C VAL A 44 -4.48 5.68 1.86
N GLY A 45 -4.18 5.13 0.69
CA GLY A 45 -4.46 3.73 0.38
C GLY A 45 -3.44 3.16 -0.60
N GLY A 46 -3.22 1.86 -0.55
CA GLY A 46 -2.33 1.17 -1.50
C GLY A 46 -2.94 0.93 -2.88
N SER A 47 -4.24 1.17 -3.03
CA SER A 47 -4.98 1.05 -4.28
C SER A 47 -4.72 2.23 -5.22
N ASP A 48 -4.92 2.01 -6.52
CA ASP A 48 -4.97 3.06 -7.53
C ASP A 48 -6.10 4.08 -7.26
N PHE A 49 -6.04 5.23 -7.92
CA PHE A 49 -6.99 6.33 -7.73
C PHE A 49 -8.43 5.94 -8.09
N GLU A 50 -8.62 5.15 -9.16
CA GLU A 50 -9.94 4.71 -9.61
C GLU A 50 -10.66 3.91 -8.53
N LYS A 51 -9.97 2.96 -7.88
CA LYS A 51 -10.53 2.24 -6.72
C LYS A 51 -10.85 3.15 -5.55
N VAL A 52 -9.99 4.12 -5.26
CA VAL A 52 -10.28 5.11 -4.21
C VAL A 52 -11.55 5.88 -4.54
N GLN A 53 -11.78 6.26 -5.81
CA GLN A 53 -13.03 6.88 -6.26
C GLN A 53 -14.23 5.94 -6.19
N GLU A 54 -14.07 4.66 -6.55
CA GLU A 54 -15.15 3.67 -6.42
C GLU A 54 -15.64 3.58 -4.98
N GLN A 55 -14.72 3.63 -4.01
CA GLN A 55 -15.01 3.50 -2.59
C GLN A 55 -15.52 4.79 -1.95
N LEU A 56 -14.89 5.93 -2.24
CA LEU A 56 -15.14 7.20 -1.55
C LEU A 56 -15.98 8.21 -2.36
N GLY A 57 -16.33 7.87 -3.60
CA GLY A 57 -17.05 8.74 -4.53
C GLY A 57 -16.12 9.38 -5.57
N SER A 58 -16.69 9.71 -6.72
CA SER A 58 -15.98 10.35 -7.86
C SER A 58 -15.31 11.68 -7.47
N GLU A 59 -15.94 12.39 -6.55
CA GLU A 59 -15.60 13.71 -6.03
C GLU A 59 -14.60 13.66 -4.84
N VAL A 60 -13.89 12.54 -4.65
CA VAL A 60 -12.98 12.32 -3.52
C VAL A 60 -11.96 13.46 -3.35
N VAL A 61 -11.40 13.99 -4.43
CA VAL A 61 -10.40 15.08 -4.36
C VAL A 61 -10.97 16.41 -3.88
N GLU A 62 -12.28 16.59 -3.96
CA GLU A 62 -12.99 17.77 -3.45
C GLU A 62 -13.42 17.57 -1.99
N LYS A 63 -13.67 16.33 -1.59
CA LYS A 63 -14.16 15.94 -0.25
C LYS A 63 -13.08 15.87 0.82
N TYR A 64 -11.83 15.67 0.45
CA TYR A 64 -10.69 15.56 1.36
C TYR A 64 -9.64 16.62 1.01
N ASP A 65 -8.89 17.08 2.01
CA ASP A 65 -7.82 18.05 1.77
C ASP A 65 -6.58 17.40 1.14
N TYR A 66 -6.37 16.11 1.44
CA TYR A 66 -5.35 15.27 0.81
C TYR A 66 -5.93 13.94 0.36
N VAL A 67 -5.54 13.48 -0.83
CA VAL A 67 -5.86 12.13 -1.33
C VAL A 67 -4.57 11.49 -1.83
N PHE A 68 -4.18 10.39 -1.21
CA PHE A 68 -2.93 9.68 -1.46
C PHE A 68 -3.18 8.23 -1.93
N PRO A 69 -3.58 8.02 -3.19
CA PRO A 69 -3.58 6.69 -3.80
C PRO A 69 -2.16 6.15 -3.91
N GLU A 70 -2.04 4.84 -4.05
CA GLU A 70 -0.75 4.14 -4.20
C GLU A 70 0.26 4.59 -3.13
N ASN A 71 -0.16 4.63 -1.87
CA ASN A 71 0.62 5.08 -0.70
C ASN A 71 1.10 6.54 -0.76
N GLY A 72 0.60 7.35 -1.69
CA GLY A 72 1.04 8.73 -1.90
C GLY A 72 1.99 8.90 -3.08
N LEU A 73 2.26 7.85 -3.86
CA LEU A 73 2.99 7.98 -5.14
C LEU A 73 2.19 8.82 -6.13
N VAL A 74 0.86 8.73 -6.06
CA VAL A 74 -0.04 9.74 -6.58
C VAL A 74 -0.51 10.58 -5.39
N ALA A 75 -0.45 11.89 -5.51
CA ALA A 75 -0.88 12.78 -4.44
C ALA A 75 -1.76 13.89 -4.99
N TYR A 76 -2.89 14.12 -4.35
CA TYR A 76 -3.74 15.29 -4.55
C TYR A 76 -3.78 16.12 -3.27
N LYS A 77 -3.78 17.44 -3.43
CA LYS A 77 -3.90 18.42 -2.35
C LYS A 77 -4.85 19.53 -2.79
N ASP A 78 -5.84 19.84 -1.96
CA ASP A 78 -6.86 20.87 -2.20
C ASP A 78 -7.47 20.76 -3.61
N GLY A 79 -7.87 19.55 -4.01
CA GLY A 79 -8.47 19.25 -5.32
C GLY A 79 -7.50 19.19 -6.51
N LYS A 80 -6.21 19.44 -6.32
CA LYS A 80 -5.21 19.50 -7.41
C LYS A 80 -4.21 18.36 -7.32
N LEU A 81 -3.82 17.83 -8.48
CA LEU A 81 -2.73 16.85 -8.56
C LEU A 81 -1.41 17.53 -8.16
N LEU A 82 -0.77 16.99 -7.13
CA LEU A 82 0.50 17.47 -6.60
C LEU A 82 1.68 16.73 -7.24
N CYS A 83 1.64 15.39 -7.26
CA CYS A 83 2.68 14.59 -7.89
C CYS A 83 2.17 13.24 -8.38
N LYS A 84 2.94 12.66 -9.30
CA LYS A 84 2.84 11.26 -9.71
C LYS A 84 4.24 10.69 -9.87
N GLN A 85 4.56 9.66 -9.09
CA GLN A 85 5.84 8.96 -9.10
C GLN A 85 5.65 7.52 -9.58
N ASN A 86 6.68 6.96 -10.20
CA ASN A 86 6.67 5.58 -10.69
C ASN A 86 8.00 4.87 -10.42
N ILE A 87 7.94 3.56 -10.26
CA ILE A 87 9.07 2.74 -9.78
C ILE A 87 10.28 2.79 -10.73
N GLN A 88 10.05 2.81 -12.04
CA GLN A 88 11.14 2.86 -13.03
C GLN A 88 11.86 4.22 -13.03
N GLY A 89 11.14 5.32 -12.80
CA GLY A 89 11.73 6.64 -12.66
C GLY A 89 12.58 6.78 -11.39
N HIS A 90 12.26 6.00 -10.35
CA HIS A 90 13.00 6.01 -9.09
C HIS A 90 14.20 5.05 -9.08
N LEU A 91 14.02 3.80 -9.51
CA LEU A 91 15.07 2.77 -9.48
C LEU A 91 15.96 2.77 -10.72
N GLY A 92 15.47 3.32 -11.84
CA GLY A 92 16.12 3.24 -13.14
C GLY A 92 15.93 1.90 -13.84
N GLU A 93 15.97 1.93 -15.17
CA GLU A 93 15.69 0.76 -16.04
C GLU A 93 16.64 -0.42 -15.80
N ALA A 94 17.92 -0.16 -15.55
CA ALA A 94 18.90 -1.23 -15.33
C ALA A 94 18.53 -2.12 -14.13
N LEU A 95 18.24 -1.50 -12.98
CA LEU A 95 17.87 -2.23 -11.76
C LEU A 95 16.50 -2.91 -11.90
N ILE A 96 15.55 -2.27 -12.59
CA ILE A 96 14.24 -2.87 -12.91
C ILE A 96 14.41 -4.13 -13.75
N GLN A 97 15.24 -4.09 -14.80
CA GLN A 97 15.49 -5.25 -15.64
C GLN A 97 16.21 -6.36 -14.89
N ASP A 98 17.19 -6.03 -14.03
CA ASP A 98 17.86 -7.02 -13.18
C ASP A 98 16.85 -7.75 -12.27
N LEU A 99 15.94 -7.02 -11.62
CA LEU A 99 14.88 -7.59 -10.78
C LEU A 99 13.96 -8.52 -11.59
N ILE A 100 13.49 -8.05 -12.75
CA ILE A 100 12.58 -8.81 -13.61
C ILE A 100 13.28 -10.10 -14.09
N ASN A 101 14.50 -9.98 -14.61
CA ASN A 101 15.27 -11.11 -15.14
C ASN A 101 15.57 -12.15 -14.06
N TYR A 102 15.94 -11.70 -12.85
CA TYR A 102 16.14 -12.58 -11.71
C TYR A 102 14.84 -13.31 -11.35
N CYS A 103 13.73 -12.57 -11.22
CA CYS A 103 12.45 -13.15 -10.87
C CYS A 103 11.96 -14.18 -11.90
N LEU A 104 12.05 -13.87 -13.19
CA LEU A 104 11.69 -14.81 -14.27
C LEU A 104 12.55 -16.08 -14.21
N SER A 105 13.86 -15.91 -14.05
CA SER A 105 14.81 -17.02 -13.95
C SER A 105 14.57 -17.91 -12.72
N TYR A 106 14.19 -17.29 -11.60
CA TYR A 106 13.85 -18.00 -10.37
C TYR A 106 12.54 -18.78 -10.53
N ILE A 107 11.48 -18.11 -10.99
CA ILE A 107 10.15 -18.72 -11.21
C ILE A 107 10.24 -19.88 -12.19
N ALA A 108 11.06 -19.80 -13.23
CA ALA A 108 11.26 -20.90 -14.19
C ALA A 108 11.71 -22.21 -13.51
N LYS A 109 12.50 -22.11 -12.44
CA LYS A 109 13.08 -23.26 -11.71
C LYS A 109 12.13 -23.86 -10.66
N ILE A 110 11.18 -23.07 -10.14
CA ILE A 110 10.18 -23.59 -9.19
C ILE A 110 9.25 -24.57 -9.91
N LYS A 111 9.13 -25.80 -9.41
CA LYS A 111 8.12 -26.76 -9.87
C LYS A 111 6.88 -26.63 -8.99
N LEU A 112 5.73 -26.38 -9.63
CA LEU A 112 4.43 -26.25 -8.98
C LEU A 112 3.46 -27.23 -9.65
N PRO A 113 2.40 -27.66 -8.96
CA PRO A 113 1.32 -28.43 -9.58
C PRO A 113 0.74 -27.73 -10.81
N ARG A 114 0.63 -26.39 -10.73
CA ARG A 114 0.09 -25.54 -11.80
C ARG A 114 0.91 -24.26 -11.92
N LYS A 115 1.07 -23.79 -13.16
CA LYS A 115 1.48 -22.43 -13.51
C LYS A 115 0.48 -21.86 -14.51
N ARG A 116 0.24 -20.55 -14.41
CA ARG A 116 -0.69 -19.82 -15.28
C ARG A 116 0.08 -18.70 -15.97
N GLY A 117 -0.40 -17.47 -15.93
CA GLY A 117 0.25 -16.30 -16.51
C GLY A 117 0.28 -15.13 -15.54
N THR A 118 0.86 -14.01 -15.99
CA THR A 118 1.06 -12.81 -15.17
C THR A 118 1.88 -13.15 -13.92
N PHE A 119 3.07 -13.69 -14.14
CA PHE A 119 4.05 -14.01 -13.09
C PHE A 119 4.67 -12.76 -12.48
N ILE A 120 4.80 -11.70 -13.28
CA ILE A 120 5.23 -10.38 -12.84
C ILE A 120 4.20 -9.41 -13.39
N GLU A 121 3.54 -8.67 -12.50
CA GLU A 121 2.63 -7.58 -12.83
C GLU A 121 3.32 -6.27 -12.48
N PHE A 122 3.60 -5.46 -13.51
CA PHE A 122 4.20 -4.15 -13.34
C PHE A 122 3.12 -3.15 -12.94
N ARG A 123 3.25 -2.55 -11.75
CA ARG A 123 2.39 -1.47 -11.28
C ARG A 123 3.19 -0.19 -11.15
N ASN A 124 2.49 0.93 -11.00
CA ASN A 124 3.14 2.23 -10.91
C ASN A 124 4.09 2.32 -9.69
N GLY A 125 3.70 1.78 -8.53
CA GLY A 125 4.55 1.77 -7.33
C GLY A 125 5.38 0.51 -7.03
N MET A 126 5.16 -0.59 -7.76
CA MET A 126 5.72 -1.89 -7.36
C MET A 126 5.71 -2.91 -8.50
N LEU A 127 6.52 -3.96 -8.36
CA LEU A 127 6.34 -5.20 -9.10
C LEU A 127 5.62 -6.21 -8.18
N ASN A 128 4.51 -6.78 -8.64
CA ASN A 128 3.88 -7.89 -7.96
C ASN A 128 4.30 -9.20 -8.64
N VAL A 129 5.01 -10.05 -7.90
CA VAL A 129 5.61 -11.30 -8.38
C VAL A 129 4.82 -12.49 -7.81
N SER A 130 4.32 -13.37 -8.67
CA SER A 130 3.52 -14.54 -8.29
C SER A 130 4.11 -15.81 -8.92
N PRO A 131 4.64 -16.78 -8.13
CA PRO A 131 5.19 -18.01 -8.67
C PRO A 131 4.19 -18.86 -9.48
N ILE A 132 2.93 -18.92 -9.03
CA ILE A 132 1.85 -19.60 -9.77
C ILE A 132 1.32 -18.77 -10.96
N GLY A 133 1.47 -17.44 -10.90
CA GLY A 133 0.88 -16.49 -11.85
C GLY A 133 -0.48 -15.97 -11.37
N ARG A 134 -0.75 -14.67 -11.53
CA ARG A 134 -1.97 -14.01 -11.02
C ARG A 134 -3.25 -14.40 -11.74
N SER A 135 -3.16 -14.94 -12.95
CA SER A 135 -4.32 -15.40 -13.72
C SER A 135 -4.85 -16.79 -13.32
N CYS A 136 -4.46 -17.30 -12.15
CA CYS A 136 -4.97 -18.56 -11.61
C CYS A 136 -6.42 -18.44 -11.12
N SER A 137 -7.15 -19.56 -11.14
CA SER A 137 -8.49 -19.62 -10.55
C SER A 137 -8.44 -19.50 -9.02
N GLN A 138 -9.61 -19.33 -8.39
CA GLN A 138 -9.71 -19.30 -6.92
C GLN A 138 -9.31 -20.63 -6.29
N GLU A 139 -9.66 -21.75 -6.90
CA GLU A 139 -9.28 -23.10 -6.44
C GLU A 139 -7.76 -23.29 -6.50
N GLU A 140 -7.14 -22.86 -7.61
CA GLU A 140 -5.68 -22.93 -7.82
C GLU A 140 -4.91 -22.02 -6.87
N ARG A 141 -5.48 -20.86 -6.57
CA ARG A 141 -4.97 -19.93 -5.55
C ARG A 141 -4.92 -20.60 -4.18
N MET A 142 -5.98 -21.31 -3.78
CA MET A 142 -6.02 -22.02 -2.50
C MET A 142 -5.05 -23.20 -2.48
N GLU A 143 -4.97 -23.97 -3.57
CA GLU A 143 -4.00 -25.06 -3.73
C GLU A 143 -2.55 -24.55 -3.57
N PHE A 144 -2.19 -23.46 -4.25
CA PHE A 144 -0.88 -22.84 -4.10
C PHE A 144 -0.64 -22.33 -2.68
N HIS A 145 -1.64 -21.71 -2.06
CA HIS A 145 -1.48 -21.14 -0.72
C HIS A 145 -1.17 -22.21 0.33
N GLU A 146 -1.84 -23.36 0.28
CA GLU A 146 -1.57 -24.48 1.18
C GLU A 146 -0.20 -25.13 0.89
N LEU A 147 0.17 -25.27 -0.39
CA LEU A 147 1.50 -25.72 -0.77
C LEU A 147 2.60 -24.77 -0.27
N ASP A 148 2.41 -23.47 -0.45
CA ASP A 148 3.35 -22.43 -0.04
C ASP A 148 3.54 -22.40 1.48
N LYS A 149 2.49 -22.62 2.28
CA LYS A 149 2.62 -22.79 3.75
C LYS A 149 3.47 -24.00 4.12
N LYS A 150 3.36 -25.09 3.37
CA LYS A 150 4.11 -26.33 3.63
C LYS A 150 5.57 -26.23 3.19
N GLU A 151 5.82 -25.63 2.04
CA GLU A 151 7.14 -25.62 1.40
C GLU A 151 7.90 -24.30 1.55
N ASN A 152 7.24 -23.26 2.06
CA ASN A 152 7.77 -21.90 2.24
C ASN A 152 8.34 -21.29 0.95
N ILE A 153 7.64 -21.48 -0.17
CA ILE A 153 8.11 -21.13 -1.52
C ILE A 153 8.40 -19.63 -1.61
N ARG A 154 7.43 -18.79 -1.25
CA ARG A 154 7.56 -17.33 -1.30
C ARG A 154 8.56 -16.81 -0.27
N GLN A 155 8.63 -17.42 0.91
CA GLN A 155 9.61 -17.03 1.93
C GLN A 155 11.05 -17.28 1.46
N LYS A 156 11.34 -18.45 0.88
CA LYS A 156 12.64 -18.77 0.29
C LYS A 156 12.97 -17.81 -0.86
N PHE A 157 12.00 -17.56 -1.73
CA PHE A 157 12.19 -16.63 -2.85
C PHE A 157 12.49 -15.20 -2.36
N VAL A 158 11.77 -14.71 -1.36
CA VAL A 158 12.07 -13.39 -0.73
C VAL A 158 13.45 -13.38 -0.07
N ALA A 159 13.86 -14.45 0.61
CA ALA A 159 15.18 -14.53 1.23
C ALA A 159 16.30 -14.43 0.18
N ASP A 160 16.15 -15.15 -0.94
CA ASP A 160 17.11 -15.11 -2.04
C ASP A 160 17.13 -13.75 -2.74
N LEU A 161 15.96 -13.12 -2.95
CA LEU A 161 15.86 -11.76 -3.47
C LEU A 161 16.55 -10.73 -2.57
N ARG A 162 16.32 -10.80 -1.25
CA ARG A 162 16.97 -9.91 -0.27
C ARG A 162 18.48 -10.04 -0.29
N LYS A 163 18.99 -11.27 -0.47
CA LYS A 163 20.42 -11.53 -0.57
C LYS A 163 21.00 -10.97 -1.86
N GLU A 164 20.34 -11.22 -2.99
CA GLU A 164 20.80 -10.78 -4.32
C GLU A 164 20.82 -9.25 -4.45
N PHE A 165 19.76 -8.60 -3.99
CA PHE A 165 19.56 -7.14 -4.13
C PHE A 165 19.90 -6.38 -2.85
N ALA A 166 20.76 -6.94 -1.99
CA ALA A 166 21.18 -6.32 -0.75
C ALA A 166 21.81 -4.93 -1.01
N GLY A 167 21.38 -3.92 -0.24
CA GLY A 167 21.89 -2.55 -0.36
C GLY A 167 21.39 -1.77 -1.59
N LYS A 168 20.44 -2.29 -2.36
CA LYS A 168 19.85 -1.61 -3.53
C LYS A 168 18.62 -0.74 -3.20
N GLY A 169 18.25 -0.63 -1.93
CA GLY A 169 17.11 0.18 -1.49
C GLY A 169 15.75 -0.41 -1.88
N ILE A 170 15.60 -1.73 -1.79
CA ILE A 170 14.40 -2.46 -2.22
C ILE A 170 13.85 -3.28 -1.06
N THR A 171 12.55 -3.12 -0.83
CA THR A 171 11.77 -3.89 0.12
C THR A 171 10.98 -5.00 -0.60
N PHE A 172 10.95 -6.17 0.03
CA PHE A 172 10.21 -7.35 -0.41
C PHE A 172 9.21 -7.77 0.66
N SER A 173 7.93 -7.83 0.31
CA SER A 173 6.83 -8.19 1.20
C SER A 173 5.99 -9.34 0.62
N ILE A 174 5.62 -10.33 1.43
CA ILE A 174 4.75 -11.41 0.99
C ILE A 174 3.29 -10.91 1.04
N GLY A 175 2.70 -10.72 -0.13
CA GLY A 175 1.35 -10.17 -0.31
C GLY A 175 0.30 -11.26 -0.54
N GLY A 176 -0.73 -11.28 0.30
CA GLY A 176 -1.89 -12.15 0.15
C GLY A 176 -1.53 -13.64 0.09
N GLN A 177 -2.23 -14.40 -0.76
CA GLN A 177 -2.11 -15.86 -0.84
C GLN A 177 -1.08 -16.36 -1.85
N ILE A 178 -0.74 -15.57 -2.86
CA ILE A 178 0.03 -16.07 -4.04
C ILE A 178 1.24 -15.23 -4.42
N SER A 179 1.39 -14.01 -3.90
CA SER A 179 2.36 -13.05 -4.46
C SER A 179 3.35 -12.50 -3.44
N ILE A 180 4.36 -11.82 -3.97
CA ILE A 180 5.37 -11.02 -3.32
C ILE A 180 5.30 -9.63 -3.96
N ASP A 181 5.23 -8.58 -3.17
CA ASP A 181 5.35 -7.20 -3.62
C ASP A 181 6.81 -6.75 -3.49
N VAL A 182 7.34 -6.14 -4.56
CA VAL A 182 8.70 -5.60 -4.67
C VAL A 182 8.60 -4.12 -4.93
N PHE A 183 9.11 -3.30 -4.02
CA PHE A 183 9.00 -1.84 -4.09
C PHE A 183 10.21 -1.16 -3.43
N PRO A 184 10.51 0.09 -3.79
CA PRO A 184 11.61 0.82 -3.15
C PRO A 184 11.40 1.01 -1.65
N ASP A 185 12.48 1.09 -0.89
CA ASP A 185 12.40 1.32 0.55
C ASP A 185 11.63 2.62 0.85
N GLY A 186 10.71 2.54 1.82
CA GLY A 186 9.88 3.66 2.23
C GLY A 186 8.66 3.96 1.34
N TRP A 187 8.41 3.17 0.29
CA TRP A 187 7.21 3.28 -0.57
C TRP A 187 5.95 2.60 0.01
N ASP A 188 5.97 2.28 1.31
CA ASP A 188 4.75 1.97 2.06
C ASP A 188 3.98 3.26 2.39
N LYS A 189 2.88 3.16 3.17
CA LYS A 189 2.01 4.31 3.50
C LYS A 189 2.76 5.49 4.14
N ARG A 190 3.96 5.29 4.71
CA ARG A 190 4.79 6.39 5.21
C ARG A 190 5.25 7.35 4.11
N TYR A 191 5.26 6.92 2.83
CA TYR A 191 5.64 7.76 1.70
C TYR A 191 4.82 9.05 1.64
N CYS A 192 3.51 9.00 1.93
CA CYS A 192 2.66 10.18 1.91
C CYS A 192 3.02 11.24 2.95
N LEU A 193 3.74 10.88 4.02
CA LEU A 193 4.14 11.82 5.06
C LEU A 193 5.08 12.89 4.53
N GLY A 194 5.91 12.57 3.52
CA GLY A 194 6.78 13.54 2.86
C GLY A 194 6.01 14.66 2.15
N HIS A 195 4.73 14.45 1.81
CA HIS A 195 3.88 15.47 1.18
C HIS A 195 3.26 16.45 2.18
N VAL A 196 3.18 16.08 3.47
CA VAL A 196 2.51 16.87 4.51
C VAL A 196 3.46 17.39 5.59
N GLU A 197 4.70 16.90 5.64
CA GLU A 197 5.68 17.27 6.67
C GLU A 197 5.99 18.78 6.71
N LYS A 198 5.90 19.46 5.55
CA LYS A 198 6.22 20.89 5.41
C LYS A 198 5.00 21.80 5.56
N ASP A 199 3.82 21.23 5.82
CA ASP A 199 2.56 21.97 5.86
C ASP A 199 2.23 22.57 7.25
N GLY A 200 3.16 22.50 8.19
CA GLY A 200 3.03 23.16 9.50
C GLY A 200 2.12 22.45 10.49
N TYR A 201 1.75 21.18 10.24
CA TYR A 201 0.99 20.37 11.19
C TYR A 201 1.86 20.01 12.39
N LYS A 202 1.38 20.31 13.61
CA LYS A 202 2.02 19.89 14.86
C LYS A 202 1.72 18.44 15.22
N THR A 203 0.59 17.93 14.74
CA THR A 203 0.15 16.56 15.03
C THR A 203 -0.54 15.99 13.80
N ILE A 204 -0.12 14.79 13.40
CA ILE A 204 -0.80 14.01 12.37
C ILE A 204 -1.38 12.78 13.05
N TYR A 205 -2.70 12.66 13.04
CA TYR A 205 -3.39 11.47 13.51
C TYR A 205 -3.53 10.49 12.35
N PHE A 206 -3.11 9.24 12.55
CA PHE A 206 -3.34 8.18 11.57
C PHE A 206 -4.33 7.16 12.13
N PHE A 207 -5.38 6.88 11.34
CA PHE A 207 -6.40 5.87 11.64
C PHE A 207 -6.29 4.74 10.61
N GLY A 208 -6.17 3.50 11.07
CA GLY A 208 -6.07 2.32 10.20
C GLY A 208 -6.47 1.03 10.90
N ASP A 209 -6.92 0.03 10.14
CA ASP A 209 -7.34 -1.30 10.62
C ASP A 209 -6.15 -2.27 10.78
N LYS A 210 -5.14 -2.15 9.91
CA LYS A 210 -3.95 -3.00 9.88
C LYS A 210 -2.72 -2.26 10.40
N THR A 211 -2.72 -2.00 11.71
CA THR A 211 -1.63 -1.32 12.42
C THR A 211 -0.57 -2.27 12.98
N MET A 212 -0.76 -3.57 12.79
CA MET A 212 0.21 -4.59 13.20
C MET A 212 1.50 -4.48 12.34
N PRO A 213 2.69 -4.70 12.93
CA PRO A 213 3.94 -4.71 12.18
C PRO A 213 3.87 -5.76 11.06
N VAL A 214 3.89 -5.32 9.80
CA VAL A 214 3.81 -6.21 8.63
C VAL A 214 5.19 -6.84 8.33
N VAL A 215 6.24 -6.33 8.96
CA VAL A 215 7.62 -6.84 8.91
C VAL A 215 8.22 -6.66 10.30
N GLN A 216 9.19 -7.51 10.65
CA GLN A 216 10.04 -7.32 11.84
C GLN A 216 10.78 -5.98 11.83
N ASP A 217 10.75 -5.25 10.71
CA ASP A 217 11.21 -3.88 10.54
C ASP A 217 10.07 -2.93 10.09
N ALA A 218 9.66 -2.07 11.03
CA ALA A 218 9.10 -0.74 10.83
C ALA A 218 7.63 -0.57 10.37
N LEU A 219 6.72 -0.42 11.35
CA LEU A 219 5.98 0.86 11.45
C LEU A 219 6.81 1.80 12.35
N LEU A 220 7.93 2.31 11.84
CA LEU A 220 8.58 3.46 12.47
C LEU A 220 7.78 4.68 12.05
N VAL A 221 6.78 4.98 12.87
CA VAL A 221 5.94 6.16 12.76
C VAL A 221 6.74 7.32 13.35
N PRO A 222 6.96 8.42 12.61
CA PRO A 222 7.71 9.58 13.12
C PRO A 222 7.11 10.09 14.43
N ASN A 223 7.93 10.68 15.31
CA ASN A 223 7.53 11.14 16.66
C ASN A 223 6.32 12.11 16.69
N HIS A 224 5.94 12.69 15.56
CA HIS A 224 4.81 13.63 15.43
C HIS A 224 3.52 13.00 14.90
N VAL A 225 3.55 11.71 14.56
CA VAL A 225 2.39 10.97 14.09
C VAL A 225 1.84 10.13 15.24
N VAL A 226 0.59 10.41 15.62
CA VAL A 226 -0.13 9.66 16.65
C VAL A 226 -0.95 8.58 15.95
N LEU A 227 -0.53 7.33 16.11
CA LEU A 227 -1.30 6.15 15.72
C LEU A 227 -2.52 6.00 16.63
N LEU A 228 -3.72 6.15 16.07
CA LEU A 228 -4.96 5.86 16.76
C LEU A 228 -5.55 4.58 16.17
N VAL A 229 -5.44 3.50 16.93
CA VAL A 229 -6.02 2.20 16.57
C VAL A 229 -7.50 2.22 16.93
N GLY A 230 -8.36 2.22 15.91
CA GLY A 230 -9.79 2.06 16.09
C GLY A 230 -10.19 0.60 15.99
N SER A 231 -10.32 -0.09 17.12
CA SER A 231 -11.27 -1.22 17.19
C SER A 231 -12.66 -0.64 17.41
N CYS A 232 -13.23 0.01 16.39
CA CYS A 232 -14.66 0.33 16.43
C CYS A 232 -15.42 -0.93 16.06
N ALA A 233 -15.67 -1.77 17.07
CA ALA A 233 -16.89 -2.56 17.09
C ALA A 233 -18.05 -1.56 17.26
N LEU A 234 -18.79 -1.34 16.18
CA LEU A 234 -20.20 -0.97 16.23
C LEU A 234 -20.98 -2.18 15.69
#